data_AF-A0A958LJ50-F1
#
_entry.id   AF-A0A958LJ50-F1
#
_cell.length_a   1.000
_cell.length_b   1.000
_cell.length_c   1.000
_cell.angle_alpha   90.00
_cell.angle_beta   90.00
_cell.angle_gamma   90.00
#
_symmetry.space_group_name_H-M   'P 1'
#
loop_
_entity.id
_entity.type
_entity.pdbx_description
1 polymer ?
#
loop_
_entity_poly.entity_id
_entity_poly.type
_entity_poly.pdbx_seq_one_letter_code
_entity_poly.pdbx_strand_id
1 'polypeptide(L)'
;MIFHSFFQHQNPVELDIELKRIRENPAAGKILESRSHEVRSQFNLHNIAPALIKNLVTTELIEIASSILGGEPLIYQSHLNFKSPFRGEAYDWHSDYVYWKHHDGMLEPRAISIVFPLSSHSIENGGLEV
;
A
#
# COMPACT_ATOMS: atom_id res chain seq x y z
N MET A 1 9.75 -1.43 -11.53
CA MET A 1 10.84 -0.43 -11.41
C MET A 1 11.10 -0.22 -9.93
N ILE A 2 12.36 -0.07 -9.50
CA ILE A 2 12.71 0.14 -8.08
C ILE A 2 13.41 1.48 -7.92
N PHE A 3 12.93 2.30 -6.99
CA PHE A 3 13.51 3.60 -6.65
C PHE A 3 13.96 3.60 -5.20
N HIS A 4 15.20 4.02 -4.94
CA HIS A 4 15.81 3.91 -3.60
C HIS A 4 15.69 5.19 -2.75
N SER A 5 15.20 6.31 -3.32
CA SER A 5 15.35 7.64 -2.72
C SER A 5 14.06 8.45 -2.52
N PHE A 6 12.88 7.83 -2.44
CA PHE A 6 11.61 8.56 -2.18
C PHE A 6 11.33 8.84 -0.69
N PHE A 7 12.09 8.23 0.23
CA PHE A 7 11.73 8.12 1.65
C PHE A 7 12.51 9.02 2.62
N GLN A 8 13.20 10.05 2.11
CA GLN A 8 14.24 10.75 2.87
C GLN A 8 13.72 11.71 3.96
N HIS A 9 12.40 11.91 4.09
CA HIS A 9 11.83 12.95 4.94
C HIS A 9 10.77 12.46 5.94
N GLN A 10 10.62 11.15 6.13
CA GLN A 10 9.75 10.64 7.20
C GLN A 10 10.48 10.57 8.53
N ASN A 11 9.89 11.17 9.57
CA ASN A 11 10.32 10.93 10.93
C ASN A 11 9.91 9.50 11.31
N PRO A 12 10.87 8.58 11.58
CA PRO A 12 10.56 7.17 11.83
C PRO A 12 9.68 6.98 13.07
N VAL A 13 9.83 7.85 14.08
CA VAL A 13 9.01 7.78 15.30
C VAL A 13 7.55 8.14 15.00
N GLU A 14 7.31 9.18 14.21
CA GLU A 14 5.95 9.58 13.83
C GLU A 14 5.29 8.53 12.93
N LEU A 15 6.05 7.94 12.00
CA LEU A 15 5.59 6.84 11.17
C LEU A 15 5.17 5.64 12.04
N ASP A 16 6.03 5.20 12.96
CA ASP A 16 5.73 4.07 13.84
C ASP A 16 4.48 4.32 14.71
N ILE A 17 4.32 5.53 15.24
CA ILE A 17 3.12 5.92 16.00
C ILE A 17 1.87 5.83 15.12
N GLU A 18 1.91 6.34 13.89
CA GLU A 18 0.76 6.34 12.99
C GLU A 18 0.40 4.92 12.52
N LEU A 19 1.40 4.10 12.18
CA LEU A 19 1.20 2.69 11.83
C LEU A 19 0.58 1.91 12.99
N LYS A 20 1.05 2.14 14.22
CA LYS A 20 0.47 1.54 15.42
C LYS A 20 -0.97 2.00 15.64
N ARG A 21 -1.25 3.31 15.50
CA ARG A 21 -2.62 3.86 15.61
C ARG A 21 -3.58 3.18 14.64
N ILE A 22 -3.21 3.07 13.36
CA ILE A 22 -4.03 2.45 12.33
C ILE A 22 -4.27 0.96 12.64
N ARG A 23 -3.24 0.26 13.13
CA ARG A 23 -3.33 -1.16 13.48
C ARG A 23 -4.24 -1.42 14.70
N GLU A 24 -4.13 -0.60 15.74
CA GLU A 24 -4.88 -0.77 16.98
C GLU A 24 -6.33 -0.27 16.86
N ASN A 25 -6.57 0.74 16.02
CA ASN A 25 -7.90 1.33 15.80
C ASN A 25 -8.24 1.37 14.29
N PRO A 26 -8.42 0.21 13.65
CA PRO A 26 -8.66 0.13 12.22
C PRO A 26 -10.09 0.58 11.85
N ALA A 27 -10.19 1.33 10.75
CA ALA A 27 -11.44 1.90 10.27
C ALA A 27 -12.30 0.90 9.48
N ALA A 28 -13.33 1.40 8.80
CA ALA A 28 -14.04 0.62 7.78
C ALA A 28 -13.09 0.24 6.62
N GLY A 29 -13.35 -0.89 5.97
CA GLY A 29 -12.45 -1.42 4.93
C GLY A 29 -11.20 -2.11 5.46
N LYS A 30 -11.19 -2.55 6.72
CA LYS A 30 -10.15 -3.42 7.27
C LYS A 30 -10.36 -4.89 6.89
N ILE A 31 -9.26 -5.60 6.69
CA ILE A 31 -9.21 -7.05 6.52
C ILE A 31 -8.41 -7.63 7.68
N LEU A 32 -8.92 -8.73 8.25
CA LEU A 32 -8.27 -9.44 9.35
C LEU A 32 -7.63 -10.74 8.82
N GLU A 33 -6.55 -11.16 9.46
CA GLU A 33 -6.01 -12.51 9.28
C GLU A 33 -7.02 -13.55 9.74
N SER A 34 -7.16 -14.65 9.00
CA SER A 34 -8.19 -15.67 9.27
C SER A 34 -7.96 -16.39 10.60
N ARG A 35 -6.69 -16.60 10.97
CA ARG A 35 -6.31 -17.33 12.20
C ARG A 35 -6.14 -16.40 13.40
N SER A 36 -5.29 -15.38 13.28
CA SER A 36 -4.90 -14.54 14.42
C SER A 36 -5.89 -13.43 14.73
N HIS A 37 -6.81 -13.12 13.80
CA HIS A 37 -7.71 -11.96 13.87
C HIS A 37 -6.98 -10.61 14.00
N GLU A 38 -5.68 -10.58 13.73
CA GLU A 38 -4.91 -9.34 13.64
C GLU A 38 -5.26 -8.60 12.34
N VAL A 39 -5.14 -7.28 12.34
CA VAL A 39 -5.32 -6.49 11.12
C VAL A 39 -4.26 -6.89 10.10
N ARG A 40 -4.70 -7.36 8.93
CA ARG A 40 -3.88 -7.72 7.77
C ARG A 40 -3.75 -6.55 6.81
N SER A 41 -4.86 -5.90 6.51
CA SER A 41 -4.89 -4.75 5.60
C SER A 41 -5.85 -3.70 6.08
N GLN A 42 -5.49 -2.43 5.91
CA GLN A 42 -6.40 -1.29 6.02
C GLN A 42 -6.49 -0.61 4.66
N PHE A 43 -7.66 -0.64 4.04
CA PHE A 43 -7.92 0.10 2.80
C PHE A 43 -8.31 1.55 3.10
N ASN A 44 -8.40 2.38 2.07
CA ASN A 44 -8.83 3.78 2.15
C ASN A 44 -7.87 4.69 2.94
N LEU A 45 -6.57 4.41 2.84
CA LEU A 45 -5.51 5.13 3.56
C LEU A 45 -5.46 6.62 3.25
N HIS A 46 -5.87 7.04 2.05
CA HIS A 46 -5.88 8.46 1.65
C HIS A 46 -6.90 9.29 2.44
N ASN A 47 -7.94 8.67 2.97
CA ASN A 47 -8.90 9.34 3.85
C ASN A 47 -8.58 9.13 5.35
N ILE A 48 -8.01 7.98 5.71
CA ILE A 48 -7.72 7.62 7.11
C ILE A 48 -6.41 8.25 7.63
N ALA A 49 -5.41 8.39 6.74
CA ALA A 49 -4.08 8.89 7.04
C ALA A 49 -3.60 9.83 5.92
N PRO A 50 -4.29 10.95 5.67
CA PRO A 50 -3.96 11.87 4.57
C PRO A 50 -2.56 12.46 4.70
N ALA A 51 -2.06 12.65 5.93
CA ALA A 51 -0.69 13.12 6.17
C ALA A 51 0.35 12.09 5.68
N LEU A 52 0.14 10.80 5.98
CA LEU A 52 1.01 9.73 5.50
C LEU A 52 0.99 9.66 3.97
N ILE A 53 -0.19 9.73 3.34
CA ILE A 53 -0.28 9.71 1.87
C ILE A 53 0.38 10.95 1.25
N LYS A 54 0.17 12.14 1.81
CA LYS A 54 0.82 13.38 1.33
C LYS A 54 2.34 13.28 1.39
N ASN A 55 2.86 12.61 2.41
CA ASN A 55 4.28 12.41 2.60
C ASN A 55 4.89 11.37 1.63
N LEU A 56 4.12 10.35 1.26
CA LEU A 56 4.55 9.29 0.34
C LEU A 56 4.40 9.69 -1.14
N VAL A 57 3.33 10.42 -1.46
CA VAL A 57 2.96 10.81 -2.82
C VAL A 57 3.55 12.19 -3.13
N THR A 58 4.83 12.20 -3.51
CA THR A 58 5.56 13.42 -3.87
C THR A 58 5.26 13.88 -5.30
N THR A 59 5.58 15.13 -5.62
CA THR A 59 5.45 15.67 -6.98
C THR A 59 6.22 14.83 -8.01
N GLU A 60 7.46 14.42 -7.68
CA GLU A 60 8.29 13.56 -8.54
C GLU A 60 7.59 12.23 -8.84
N LEU A 61 6.93 11.62 -7.85
CA LEU A 61 6.19 10.38 -8.06
C LEU A 61 4.98 10.58 -8.98
N ILE A 62 4.26 11.69 -8.81
CA ILE A 62 3.13 12.05 -9.67
C ILE A 62 3.62 12.25 -11.11
N GLU A 63 4.76 12.89 -11.32
CA GLU A 63 5.36 13.09 -12.65
C GLU A 63 5.73 11.75 -13.31
N ILE A 64 6.35 10.84 -12.57
CA ILE A 64 6.68 9.48 -13.05
C ILE A 64 5.39 8.73 -13.42
N ALA A 65 4.39 8.74 -12.53
CA ALA A 65 3.11 8.09 -12.78
C ALA A 65 2.40 8.69 -14.01
N SER A 66 2.44 10.02 -14.15
CA SER A 66 1.86 10.74 -15.29
C SER A 66 2.54 10.37 -16.60
N SER A 67 3.87 10.24 -16.59
CA SER A 67 4.65 9.83 -17.76
C SER A 67 4.32 8.41 -18.20
N ILE A 68 4.16 7.48 -17.25
CA ILE A 68 3.81 6.08 -17.55
C ILE A 68 2.37 5.96 -18.06
N LEU A 69 1.43 6.67 -17.45
CA LEU A 69 -0.01 6.57 -17.75
C LEU A 69 -0.47 7.48 -18.90
N GLY A 70 0.36 8.44 -19.31
CA GLY A 70 0.05 9.41 -20.37
C GLY A 70 -1.08 10.37 -19.98
N GLY A 71 -1.11 10.84 -18.73
CA GLY A 71 -2.16 11.74 -18.21
C GLY A 71 -2.04 11.98 -16.72
N GLU A 72 -2.91 12.84 -16.16
CA GLU A 72 -2.93 13.12 -14.72
C GLU A 72 -3.47 11.91 -13.93
N PRO A 73 -2.67 11.31 -13.03
CA PRO A 73 -3.08 10.15 -12.27
C PRO A 73 -3.98 10.53 -11.09
N LEU A 74 -4.86 9.61 -10.71
CA LEU A 74 -5.69 9.67 -9.52
C LEU A 74 -5.43 8.43 -8.65
N ILE A 75 -5.64 8.55 -7.34
CA ILE A 75 -5.57 7.38 -6.45
C ILE A 75 -6.84 6.55 -6.66
N TYR A 76 -6.69 5.41 -7.34
CA TYR A 76 -7.76 4.44 -7.51
C TYR A 76 -8.03 3.64 -6.22
N GLN A 77 -6.96 3.19 -5.57
CA GLN A 77 -7.00 2.46 -4.31
C GLN A 77 -5.76 2.78 -3.49
N SER A 78 -5.90 2.82 -2.16
CA SER A 78 -4.75 2.82 -1.27
C SER A 78 -5.01 1.89 -0.08
N HIS A 79 -4.00 1.10 0.26
CA HIS A 79 -4.08 0.17 1.36
C HIS A 79 -2.72 0.03 2.07
N LEU A 80 -2.77 -0.24 3.36
CA LEU A 80 -1.62 -0.55 4.20
C LEU A 80 -1.70 -2.01 4.61
N ASN A 81 -0.67 -2.79 4.25
CA ASN A 81 -0.58 -4.21 4.57
C ASN A 81 0.34 -4.42 5.77
N PHE A 82 -0.21 -5.00 6.83
CA PHE A 82 0.54 -5.47 7.98
C PHE A 82 0.83 -6.95 7.79
N LYS A 83 2.12 -7.30 7.81
CA LYS A 83 2.56 -8.68 7.86
C LYS A 83 3.14 -8.96 9.23
N SER A 84 2.32 -9.52 10.12
CA SER A 84 2.76 -9.85 11.48
C SER A 84 3.92 -10.84 11.44
N PRO A 85 4.99 -10.63 12.24
CA PRO A 85 6.07 -11.58 12.34
C PRO A 85 5.53 -12.94 12.80
N PHE A 86 5.93 -14.01 12.09
CA PHE A 86 5.56 -15.41 12.35
C PHE A 86 4.06 -15.76 12.23
N ARG A 87 3.17 -14.80 11.97
CA ARG A 87 1.72 -15.02 11.93
C ARG A 87 1.03 -14.53 10.66
N GLY A 88 1.64 -13.62 9.90
CA GLY A 88 1.04 -13.10 8.68
C GLY A 88 0.90 -14.18 7.60
N GLU A 89 -0.29 -14.33 7.04
CA GLU A 89 -0.54 -15.31 5.98
C GLU A 89 0.03 -14.82 4.65
N ALA A 90 0.35 -15.73 3.72
CA ALA A 90 0.81 -15.36 2.39
C ALA A 90 -0.30 -14.64 1.60
N TYR A 91 0.08 -13.83 0.61
CA TYR A 91 -0.85 -13.41 -0.44
C TYR A 91 -0.68 -14.38 -1.60
N ASP A 92 -1.79 -14.97 -2.08
CA ASP A 92 -1.75 -15.84 -3.24
C ASP A 92 -1.32 -15.05 -4.49
N TRP A 93 -0.68 -15.73 -5.43
CA TRP A 93 -0.33 -15.14 -6.72
C TRP A 93 -1.58 -14.66 -7.46
N HIS A 94 -1.57 -13.39 -7.88
CA HIS A 94 -2.71 -12.80 -8.56
C HIS A 94 -2.31 -11.63 -9.49
N SER A 95 -3.31 -11.13 -10.23
CA SER A 95 -3.24 -9.89 -10.97
C SER A 95 -4.31 -8.93 -10.44
N ASP A 96 -3.89 -7.75 -9.98
CA ASP A 96 -4.80 -6.71 -9.50
C ASP A 96 -5.87 -6.35 -10.54
N TYR A 97 -5.48 -6.21 -11.82
CA TYR A 97 -6.39 -5.84 -12.91
C TYR A 97 -7.55 -6.83 -13.08
N VAL A 98 -7.31 -8.13 -12.90
CA VAL A 98 -8.37 -9.14 -13.03
C VAL A 98 -9.48 -8.85 -12.00
N TYR A 99 -9.12 -8.55 -10.75
CA TYR A 99 -10.08 -8.17 -9.73
C TYR A 99 -10.77 -6.84 -10.05
N TRP A 100 -10.01 -5.81 -10.40
CA TRP A 100 -10.58 -4.49 -10.73
C TRP A 100 -11.53 -4.54 -11.93
N LYS A 101 -11.22 -5.35 -12.94
CA LYS A 101 -12.11 -5.56 -14.09
C LYS A 101 -13.41 -6.23 -13.68
N HIS A 102 -13.32 -7.32 -12.91
CA HIS A 102 -14.49 -8.13 -12.59
C HIS A 102 -15.37 -7.55 -11.49
N HIS A 103 -14.79 -6.87 -10.50
CA HIS A 103 -15.51 -6.36 -9.33
C HIS A 103 -15.80 -4.86 -9.40
N ASP A 104 -14.91 -4.08 -10.01
CA ASP A 104 -15.00 -2.63 -10.00
C ASP A 104 -15.31 -2.03 -11.39
N GLY A 105 -15.32 -2.86 -12.43
CA GLY A 105 -15.63 -2.45 -13.81
C GLY A 105 -14.48 -1.74 -14.53
N MET A 106 -13.24 -1.91 -14.10
CA MET A 106 -12.07 -1.35 -14.80
C MET A 106 -11.94 -1.94 -16.21
N LEU A 107 -12.23 -1.14 -17.24
CA LEU A 107 -12.27 -1.61 -18.63
C LEU A 107 -10.88 -1.97 -19.17
N GLU A 108 -9.90 -1.11 -18.91
CA GLU A 108 -8.53 -1.23 -19.41
C GLU A 108 -7.53 -1.17 -18.24
N PRO A 109 -6.39 -1.89 -18.29
CA PRO A 109 -5.38 -1.91 -17.24
C PRO A 109 -4.53 -0.62 -17.23
N ARG A 110 -5.16 0.55 -17.29
CA ARG A 110 -4.50 1.86 -17.29
C ARG A 110 -4.29 2.35 -15.86
N ALA A 111 -3.58 1.53 -15.08
CA ALA A 111 -3.23 1.79 -13.68
C ALA A 111 -1.83 1.24 -13.38
N ILE A 112 -1.16 1.83 -12.39
CA ILE A 112 0.09 1.32 -11.83
C ILE A 112 -0.03 1.20 -10.32
N SER A 113 0.54 0.13 -9.77
CA SER A 113 0.68 -0.05 -8.32
C SER A 113 2.04 0.51 -7.89
N ILE A 114 2.04 1.36 -6.86
CA ILE A 114 3.25 1.90 -6.25
C ILE A 114 3.32 1.37 -4.82
N VAL A 115 4.37 0.62 -4.52
CA VAL A 115 4.54 -0.05 -3.23
C VAL A 115 5.66 0.60 -2.45
N PHE A 116 5.36 1.00 -1.21
CA PHE A 116 6.31 1.60 -0.29
C PHE A 116 6.61 0.61 0.85
N PRO A 117 7.81 0.03 0.90
CA PRO A 117 8.24 -0.73 2.08
C PRO A 117 8.37 0.21 3.28
N LEU A 118 7.55 -0.02 4.31
CA LEU A 118 7.58 0.75 5.57
C LEU A 118 8.43 0.10 6.67
N SER A 119 8.94 -1.10 6.39
CA SER A 119 9.92 -1.84 7.18
C SER A 119 11.01 -2.36 6.24
N SER A 120 12.06 -2.97 6.79
CA SER A 120 13.02 -3.73 5.97
C SER A 120 12.26 -4.71 5.06
N HIS A 121 12.67 -4.76 3.79
CA HIS A 121 12.11 -5.67 2.80
C HIS A 121 13.15 -6.74 2.53
N SER A 122 12.80 -8.00 2.83
CA SER A 122 13.71 -9.12 2.64
C SER A 122 12.94 -10.40 2.29
N ILE A 123 13.64 -11.40 1.78
CA ILE A 123 13.01 -12.69 1.45
C ILE A 123 12.49 -13.37 2.72
N GLU A 124 13.22 -13.24 3.84
CA GLU A 124 12.92 -13.89 5.10
C GLU A 124 11.64 -13.37 5.76
N ASN A 125 11.31 -12.08 5.57
CA ASN A 125 10.03 -11.52 6.01
C ASN A 125 8.94 -11.58 4.93
N GLY A 126 9.24 -12.24 3.82
CA GLY A 126 8.38 -12.43 2.66
C GLY A 126 7.99 -11.11 2.04
N GLY A 127 9.00 -10.32 1.68
CA GLY A 127 8.84 -9.17 0.80
C GLY A 127 8.15 -9.54 -0.51
N LEU A 128 7.53 -8.53 -1.13
CA LEU A 128 6.85 -8.68 -2.42
C LEU A 128 7.77 -9.30 -3.48
N GLU A 129 7.22 -10.28 -4.20
CA GLU A 129 7.77 -10.88 -5.42
C GLU A 129 6.84 -10.52 -6.59
N VAL A 130 7.42 -10.20 -7.76
CA VAL A 130 6.71 -9.76 -8.97
C VAL A 130 7.23 -10.47 -10.21
#